data_AF-A0A2U1QDP4-F1
#
_entry.id   AF-A0A2U1QDP4-F1
#
_cell.length_a   1.000
_cell.length_b   1.000
_cell.length_c   1.000
_cell.angle_alpha   90.00
_cell.angle_beta   90.00
_cell.angle_gamma   90.00
#
_symmetry.space_group_name_H-M   'P 1'
#
loop_
_entity.id
_entity.type
_entity.pdbx_description
1 polymer ?
#
loop_
_entity_poly.entity_id
_entity_poly.type
_entity_poly.pdbx_seq_one_letter_code
_entity_poly.pdbx_strand_id
1 'polypeptide(L)'
;MFVYIERHRLNNLWEERRNRRRAANSRNHVRQLNNYITELEEGTGSVTVAHALATLRMLVSVEERRIRLYNRETLEAARVADLLMDFLGLSLSP
;
A
#
# COMPACT_ATOMS: atom_id res chain seq x y z
N MET A 1 -5.04 -2.21 -32.77
CA MET A 1 -3.81 -2.28 -31.94
C MET A 1 -3.74 -1.14 -30.94
N PHE A 2 -3.80 0.14 -31.36
CA PHE A 2 -3.82 1.31 -30.47
C PHE A 2 -4.84 1.24 -29.32
N VAL A 3 -6.13 1.02 -29.63
CA VAL A 3 -7.22 0.97 -28.63
C VAL A 3 -6.99 -0.11 -27.56
N TYR A 4 -6.41 -1.25 -27.95
CA TYR A 4 -6.10 -2.34 -27.03
C TYR A 4 -5.02 -1.93 -26.03
N ILE A 5 -3.95 -1.30 -26.53
CA ILE A 5 -2.81 -0.84 -25.73
C ILE A 5 -3.26 0.26 -24.77
N GLU A 6 -4.05 1.22 -25.25
CA GLU A 6 -4.54 2.31 -24.43
C GLU A 6 -5.49 1.82 -23.32
N ARG A 7 -6.35 0.84 -23.62
CA ARG A 7 -7.18 0.19 -22.58
C ARG A 7 -6.32 -0.50 -21.52
N HIS A 8 -5.25 -1.18 -21.93
CA HIS A 8 -4.34 -1.84 -20.99
C HIS A 8 -3.58 -0.82 -20.13
N ARG A 9 -3.17 0.31 -20.71
CA ARG A 9 -2.56 1.42 -19.99
C ARG A 9 -3.48 2.02 -18.94
N LEU A 10 -4.74 2.28 -19.30
CA LEU A 10 -5.74 2.81 -18.37
C LEU A 10 -6.01 1.85 -17.20
N ASN A 11 -6.02 0.54 -17.43
CA ASN A 11 -6.14 -0.45 -16.37
C ASN A 11 -4.95 -0.40 -15.40
N ASN A 12 -3.72 -0.26 -15.91
CA ASN A 12 -2.53 -0.12 -15.06
C ASN A 12 -2.58 1.16 -14.21
N LEU A 13 -2.98 2.30 -14.78
CA LEU A 13 -3.17 3.54 -14.03
C LEU A 13 -4.27 3.43 -12.96
N TRP A 14 -5.31 2.64 -13.25
CA TRP A 14 -6.37 2.39 -12.28
C TRP A 14 -5.86 1.53 -11.11
N GLU A 15 -5.11 0.47 -11.39
CA GLU A 15 -4.47 -0.38 -10.36
C GLU A 15 -3.46 0.41 -9.53
N GLU A 16 -2.64 1.26 -10.15
CA GLU A 16 -1.75 2.20 -9.45
C GLU A 16 -2.51 3.04 -8.41
N ARG A 17 -3.59 3.71 -8.83
CA ARG A 17 -4.43 4.53 -7.93
C ARG A 17 -5.09 3.69 -6.84
N ARG A 18 -5.51 2.47 -7.17
CA ARG A 18 -6.09 1.53 -6.21
C ARG A 18 -5.07 1.13 -5.15
N ASN A 19 -3.84 0.81 -5.54
CA ASN A 19 -2.77 0.40 -4.64
C ASN A 19 -2.30 1.57 -3.76
N ARG A 20 -2.24 2.80 -4.30
CA ARG A 20 -2.01 4.01 -3.48
C ARG A 20 -3.06 4.17 -2.37
N ARG A 21 -4.34 3.99 -2.69
CA ARG A 21 -5.44 4.05 -1.70
C ARG A 21 -5.32 2.94 -0.66
N ARG A 22 -5.01 1.71 -1.07
CA ARG A 22 -4.76 0.59 -0.14
C ARG A 22 -3.59 0.88 0.80
N ALA A 23 -2.49 1.40 0.29
CA ALA A 23 -1.34 1.80 1.11
C ALA A 23 -1.70 2.91 2.11
N ALA A 24 -2.48 3.92 1.70
CA ALA A 24 -2.97 4.97 2.59
C ALA A 24 -3.88 4.39 3.71
N ASN A 25 -4.79 3.49 3.36
CA ASN A 25 -5.65 2.83 4.34
C ASN A 25 -4.84 1.98 5.34
N SER A 26 -3.88 1.19 4.88
CA SER A 26 -3.00 0.43 5.78
C SER A 26 -2.16 1.33 6.69
N ARG A 27 -1.67 2.48 6.20
CA ARG A 27 -0.98 3.48 7.05
C ARG A 27 -1.88 4.03 8.14
N ASN A 28 -3.16 4.29 7.84
CA ASN A 28 -4.14 4.72 8.84
C ASN A 28 -4.38 3.61 9.89
N HIS A 29 -4.46 2.34 9.48
CA HIS A 29 -4.59 1.22 10.42
C HIS A 29 -3.35 1.09 11.31
N VAL A 30 -2.13 1.20 10.77
CA VAL A 30 -0.90 1.21 11.59
C VAL A 30 -0.94 2.32 12.63
N ARG A 31 -1.38 3.53 12.26
CA ARG A 31 -1.53 4.65 13.21
C ARG A 31 -2.51 4.30 14.32
N GLN A 32 -3.68 3.75 13.99
CA GLN A 32 -4.67 3.34 15.00
C GLN A 32 -4.13 2.25 15.93
N LEU A 33 -3.47 1.22 15.38
CA LEU A 33 -2.86 0.15 16.18
C LEU A 33 -1.79 0.69 17.13
N ASN A 34 -0.95 1.62 16.67
CA ASN A 34 0.06 2.24 17.52
C ASN A 34 -0.58 3.07 18.63
N ASN A 35 -1.69 3.78 18.39
CA ASN A 35 -2.41 4.48 19.45
C ASN A 35 -2.91 3.50 20.53
N TYR A 36 -3.50 2.37 20.13
CA TYR A 36 -3.93 1.34 21.08
C TYR A 36 -2.77 0.72 21.87
N ILE A 37 -1.61 0.54 21.23
CA ILE A 37 -0.39 0.09 21.90
C ILE A 37 0.01 1.09 22.99
N THR A 38 0.08 2.38 22.66
CA THR A 38 0.40 3.44 23.62
C THR A 38 -0.57 3.44 24.80
N GLU A 39 -1.88 3.39 24.56
CA GLU A 39 -2.90 3.35 25.61
C GLU A 39 -2.74 2.14 26.54
N LEU A 40 -2.39 0.97 25.99
CA LEU A 40 -2.19 -0.25 26.78
C LEU A 40 -0.85 -0.28 27.53
N GLU A 41 0.19 0.37 27.00
CA GLU A 41 1.49 0.51 27.66
C GLU A 41 1.42 1.43 28.88
N GLU A 42 0.51 2.40 28.89
CA GLU A 42 0.23 3.28 30.04
C GLU A 42 -0.55 2.58 31.18
N GLY A 43 -1.13 1.41 30.90
CA GLY A 43 -1.93 0.61 31.84
C GLY A 43 -1.09 -0.29 32.78
N THR A 44 -1.72 -0.76 33.87
CA THR A 44 -1.08 -1.68 34.83
C THR A 44 -0.79 -3.05 34.20
N GLY A 45 0.41 -3.58 34.43
CA GLY A 45 0.88 -4.82 33.83
C GLY A 45 0.06 -6.05 34.26
N SER A 46 -0.70 -6.62 33.32
CA SER A 46 -1.30 -7.96 33.43
C SER A 46 -0.85 -8.85 32.28
N VAL A 47 -0.88 -10.17 32.46
CA VAL A 47 -0.55 -11.15 31.41
C VAL A 47 -1.45 -10.97 30.18
N THR A 48 -2.71 -10.61 30.39
CA THR A 48 -3.67 -10.28 29.33
C THR A 48 -3.23 -9.06 28.52
N VAL A 49 -2.79 -7.99 29.19
CA VAL A 49 -2.26 -6.78 28.53
C VAL A 49 -1.01 -7.11 27.73
N ALA A 50 -0.10 -7.92 28.26
CA ALA A 50 1.11 -8.35 27.55
C ALA A 50 0.78 -9.14 26.26
N HIS A 51 -0.20 -10.05 26.30
CA HIS A 51 -0.67 -10.78 25.12
C HIS A 51 -1.35 -9.86 24.09
N ALA A 52 -2.17 -8.92 24.55
CA ALA A 52 -2.81 -7.94 23.69
C ALA A 52 -1.76 -7.08 22.96
N LEU A 53 -0.75 -6.58 23.68
CA LEU A 53 0.37 -5.82 23.10
C LEU A 53 1.15 -6.63 22.06
N ALA A 54 1.45 -7.90 22.34
CA ALA A 54 2.12 -8.79 21.38
C ALA A 54 1.30 -8.94 20.09
N THR A 55 -0.02 -9.11 20.23
CA THR A 55 -0.94 -9.25 19.10
C THR A 55 -1.02 -7.97 18.27
N LEU A 56 -1.15 -6.81 18.91
CA LEU A 56 -1.19 -5.52 18.23
C LEU A 56 0.11 -5.26 17.45
N ARG A 57 1.28 -5.54 18.04
CA ARG A 57 2.57 -5.39 17.37
C ARG A 57 2.72 -6.33 16.17
N MET A 58 2.16 -7.54 16.25
CA MET A 58 2.10 -8.47 15.12
C MET A 58 1.22 -7.89 14.00
N LEU A 59 0.06 -7.33 14.32
CA LEU A 59 -0.82 -6.70 13.34
C LEU A 59 -0.17 -5.49 12.67
N VAL A 60 0.57 -4.65 13.41
CA VAL A 60 1.38 -3.56 12.85
C VAL A 60 2.36 -4.10 11.81
N SER A 61 3.11 -5.15 12.16
CA SER A 61 4.09 -5.78 11.25
C SER A 61 3.45 -6.30 9.96
N VAL A 62 2.24 -6.86 10.05
CA VAL A 62 1.46 -7.33 8.89
C VAL A 62 1.04 -6.15 8.00
N GLU A 63 0.52 -5.08 8.58
CA GLU A 63 0.11 -3.89 7.81
C GLU A 63 1.30 -3.17 7.17
N GLU A 64 2.43 -3.08 7.86
CA GLU A 64 3.67 -2.54 7.26
C GLU A 64 4.14 -3.36 6.06
N ARG A 65 4.04 -4.70 6.14
CA ARG A 65 4.34 -5.57 5.01
C ARG A 65 3.38 -5.33 3.85
N ARG A 66 2.08 -5.13 4.12
CA ARG A 66 1.08 -4.78 3.10
C ARG A 66 1.37 -3.43 2.45
N ILE A 67 1.76 -2.42 3.22
CA ILE A 67 2.17 -1.10 2.69
C ILE A 67 3.34 -1.26 1.70
N ARG A 68 4.37 -2.04 2.07
CA ARG A 68 5.51 -2.30 1.18
C ARG A 68 5.08 -2.99 -0.12
N LEU A 69 4.19 -3.98 -0.03
CA LEU A 69 3.63 -4.66 -1.20
C LEU A 69 2.87 -3.68 -2.10
N TYR A 70 1.92 -2.93 -1.56
CA TYR A 70 1.11 -1.99 -2.35
C TYR A 70 1.96 -0.90 -3.00
N ASN A 71 3.00 -0.41 -2.32
CA ASN A 71 3.93 0.55 -2.91
C ASN A 71 4.70 -0.07 -4.08
N ARG A 72 5.15 -1.33 -3.96
CA ARG A 72 5.81 -2.05 -5.06
C ARG A 72 4.86 -2.22 -6.25
N GLU A 73 3.64 -2.70 -6.02
CA GLU A 73 2.63 -2.88 -7.08
C GLU A 73 2.23 -1.55 -7.72
N THR A 74 2.22 -0.45 -6.96
CA THR A 74 2.01 0.91 -7.49
C THR A 74 3.11 1.28 -8.49
N LEU A 75 4.39 1.07 -8.13
CA LEU A 75 5.53 1.38 -8.99
C LEU A 75 5.54 0.51 -10.25
N GLU A 76 5.19 -0.76 -10.11
CA GLU A 76 5.11 -1.70 -11.22
C GLU A 76 4.01 -1.31 -12.22
N ALA A 77 2.79 -1.03 -11.72
CA ALA A 77 1.69 -0.60 -12.58
C ALA A 77 1.99 0.72 -13.29
N ALA A 78 2.60 1.70 -12.60
CA ALA A 78 3.03 2.96 -13.22
C ALA A 78 4.07 2.70 -14.34
N ARG A 79 5.09 1.89 -14.06
CA ARG A 79 6.12 1.55 -15.05
C ARG A 79 5.54 0.87 -16.29
N VAL A 80 4.59 -0.05 -16.11
CA VAL A 80 3.92 -0.69 -17.26
C VAL A 80 3.11 0.33 -18.05
N ALA A 81 2.40 1.25 -17.38
CA ALA A 81 1.67 2.31 -18.08
C ALA A 81 2.61 3.22 -18.91
N ASP A 82 3.78 3.56 -18.37
CA ASP A 82 4.79 4.38 -19.07
C ASP A 82 5.39 3.63 -20.27
N LEU A 83 5.72 2.34 -20.13
CA LEU A 83 6.22 1.51 -21.24
C LEU A 83 5.21 1.41 -22.40
N LEU A 84 3.90 1.41 -22.09
CA LEU A 84 2.86 1.41 -23.12
C LEU A 84 2.77 2.77 -23.83
N MET A 85 3.05 3.89 -23.15
CA MET A 85 3.17 5.21 -23.79
C MET A 85 4.38 5.25 -24.72
N ASP A 86 5.53 4.76 -24.26
CA ASP A 86 6.76 4.64 -25.07
C ASP A 86 6.50 3.81 -26.32
N PHE A 87 5.84 2.65 -26.17
CA PHE A 87 5.50 1.77 -27.28
C PHE A 87 4.62 2.46 -28.34
N LEU A 88 3.70 3.32 -27.91
CA LEU A 88 2.83 4.07 -28.82
C LEU A 88 3.55 5.26 -29.48
N GLY A 89 4.81 5.54 -29.15
CA GLY A 89 5.52 6.75 -29.59
C GLY A 89 4.90 8.03 -29.01
N LEU A 90 4.19 7.91 -27.87
CA LEU A 90 3.50 9.00 -27.20
C LEU A 90 4.23 9.47 -25.94
N SER A 91 5.38 8.88 -25.62
CA SER A 91 6.22 9.45 -24.56
C SER A 91 6.76 10.80 -25.01
N LEU A 92 6.69 11.75 -24.09
CA LEU A 92 7.35 13.03 -24.24
C LEU A 92 8.84 12.74 -24.16
N SER A 93 9.51 12.55 -25.30
CA SER A 93 10.96 12.76 -25.37
C SER A 93 11.25 14.17 -24.82
N PRO A 94 12.37 14.34 -24.09
CA PRO A 94 12.70 15.57 -23.37
C PRO A 94 12.68 16.82 -24.24
#